data_AF-A0A960JE91-F1
#
_entry.id   AF-A0A960JE91-F1
#
_cell.length_a   1.000
_cell.length_b   1.000
_cell.length_c   1.000
_cell.angle_alpha   90.00
_cell.angle_beta   90.00
_cell.angle_gamma   90.00
#
_symmetry.space_group_name_H-M   'P 1'
#
loop_
_entity.id
_entity.type
_entity.pdbx_description
1 polymer ?
#
loop_
_entity_poly.entity_id
_entity_poly.type
_entity_poly.pdbx_seq_one_letter_code
_entity_poly.pdbx_strand_id
1 'polypeptide(L)'
;MKNNIIYDRELVVRKIKQEFPDDDQDEILKVLDQYGVESYEQERERVQVAIIKLAEGNLEKLKTEVSGAKGDFRDTLGAAEYPEQSRKATWRMKDKEKANKIVESDRKKYLEWLEMGRPE
;
A
#
# COMPACT_ATOMS: atom_id res chain seq x y z
N MET A 1 -17.46 -13.67 3.61
CA MET A 1 -16.50 -14.28 2.66
C MET A 1 -15.13 -13.73 3.01
N LYS A 2 -14.09 -14.55 3.14
CA LYS A 2 -12.73 -14.02 3.29
C LYS A 2 -12.34 -13.45 1.93
N ASN A 3 -12.28 -12.12 1.77
CA ASN A 3 -11.72 -11.52 0.56
C ASN A 3 -10.25 -11.93 0.49
N ASN A 4 -9.94 -12.92 -0.35
CA ASN A 4 -8.58 -13.27 -0.67
C ASN A 4 -8.11 -12.27 -1.74
N ILE A 5 -7.51 -11.16 -1.30
CA ILE A 5 -6.91 -10.20 -2.22
C ILE A 5 -5.72 -10.88 -2.87
N ILE A 6 -5.77 -10.97 -4.20
CA ILE A 6 -4.62 -11.39 -5.00
C ILE A 6 -3.84 -10.14 -5.34
N TYR A 7 -2.60 -10.06 -4.87
CA TYR A 7 -1.66 -9.02 -5.29
C TYR A 7 -0.92 -9.52 -6.50
N ASP A 8 -1.29 -9.00 -7.66
CA ASP A 8 -0.67 -9.30 -8.94
C ASP A 8 -0.37 -8.00 -9.70
N ARG A 9 0.26 -8.15 -10.85
CA ARG A 9 0.62 -7.01 -11.70
C ARG A 9 -0.61 -6.28 -12.25
N GLU A 10 -1.73 -6.98 -12.44
CA GLU A 10 -2.97 -6.38 -12.92
C GLU A 10 -3.53 -5.40 -11.88
N LEU A 11 -3.53 -5.77 -10.60
CA LEU A 11 -3.90 -4.89 -9.50
C LEU A 11 -3.01 -3.64 -9.46
N VAL A 12 -1.69 -3.80 -9.62
CA VAL A 12 -0.74 -2.66 -9.66
C VAL A 12 -1.11 -1.70 -10.80
N VAL A 13 -1.25 -2.20 -12.02
CA VAL A 13 -1.61 -1.37 -13.20
C VAL A 13 -2.96 -0.68 -13.02
N ARG A 14 -3.96 -1.39 -12.48
CA ARG A 14 -5.27 -0.80 -12.18
C ARG A 14 -5.16 0.34 -11.17
N LYS A 15 -4.35 0.19 -10.12
CA LYS A 15 -4.15 1.24 -9.12
C LYS A 15 -3.39 2.44 -9.63
N ILE A 16 -2.43 2.25 -10.55
CA ILE A 16 -1.78 3.36 -11.24
C ILE A 16 -2.80 4.17 -12.04
N LYS A 17 -3.63 3.51 -12.84
CA LYS A 17 -4.69 4.16 -13.63
C LYS A 17 -5.66 4.99 -12.77
N GLN A 18 -5.88 4.58 -11.52
CA GLN A 18 -6.81 5.24 -10.61
C GLN A 18 -6.17 6.43 -9.89
N GLU A 19 -4.95 6.26 -9.38
CA GLU A 19 -4.29 7.26 -8.53
C GLU A 19 -3.45 8.26 -9.33
N PHE A 20 -3.00 7.89 -10.54
CA PHE A 20 -2.16 8.68 -11.44
C PHE A 20 -2.80 8.77 -12.84
N PRO A 21 -4.02 9.32 -12.98
CA PRO A 21 -4.75 9.31 -14.25
C PRO A 21 -4.09 10.18 -15.34
N ASP A 22 -3.38 11.24 -14.93
CA ASP A 22 -2.79 12.24 -15.83
C ASP A 22 -1.28 12.05 -16.07
N ASP A 23 -0.64 11.12 -15.34
CA ASP A 23 0.80 10.83 -15.47
C ASP A 23 1.09 9.72 -16.48
N ASP A 24 2.35 9.66 -16.93
CA ASP A 24 2.83 8.55 -17.77
C ASP A 24 2.90 7.25 -16.95
N GLN A 25 1.98 6.33 -17.25
CA GLN A 25 1.88 5.03 -16.57
C GLN A 25 3.15 4.18 -16.72
N ASP A 26 3.85 4.28 -17.86
CA ASP A 26 5.09 3.54 -18.08
C ASP A 26 6.22 4.11 -17.21
N GLU A 27 6.23 5.42 -16.96
CA GLU A 27 7.16 6.04 -16.03
C GLU A 27 6.89 5.58 -14.58
N ILE A 28 5.63 5.61 -14.15
CA ILE A 28 5.22 5.15 -12.81
C ILE A 28 5.62 3.68 -12.61
N LEU A 29 5.36 2.83 -13.60
CA LEU A 29 5.73 1.42 -13.57
C LEU A 29 7.24 1.22 -13.46
N LYS A 30 8.04 1.98 -14.23
CA LYS A 30 9.51 1.92 -14.14
C LYS A 30 10.02 2.30 -12.75
N VAL A 31 9.41 3.29 -12.10
CA VAL A 31 9.76 3.69 -10.73
C VAL A 31 9.41 2.57 -9.74
N LEU A 32 8.20 2.02 -9.82
CA LEU A 32 7.76 0.92 -8.94
C LEU A 32 8.60 -0.35 -9.13
N ASP A 33 9.04 -0.64 -10.34
CA ASP A 33 9.87 -1.81 -10.66
C ASP A 33 11.32 -1.70 -10.17
N GLN A 34 11.69 -0.57 -9.57
CA GLN A 34 12.92 -0.48 -8.81
C GLN A 34 12.85 -1.25 -7.48
N TYR A 35 11.66 -1.57 -6.96
CA TYR A 35 11.45 -2.41 -5.78
C TYR A 35 11.12 -3.86 -6.17
N GLY A 36 11.66 -4.81 -5.42
CA GLY A 36 11.56 -6.25 -5.67
C GLY A 36 12.71 -6.80 -6.51
N VAL A 37 13.83 -6.08 -6.56
CA VAL A 37 15.06 -6.45 -7.30
C VAL A 37 15.98 -7.24 -6.39
N GLU A 38 16.15 -6.79 -5.15
CA GLU A 38 17.02 -7.43 -4.17
C GLU A 38 16.30 -8.58 -3.46
N SER A 39 17.06 -9.62 -3.05
CA SER A 39 16.49 -10.82 -2.42
C SER A 39 15.71 -10.56 -1.11
N TYR A 40 15.98 -9.44 -0.45
CA TYR A 40 15.29 -9.02 0.79
C TYR A 40 14.05 -8.14 0.51
N GLU A 41 13.86 -7.68 -0.72
CA GLU A 41 12.70 -6.88 -1.15
C GLU A 41 11.54 -7.83 -1.50
N GLN A 42 10.86 -8.32 -0.46
CA GLN A 42 9.80 -9.31 -0.58
C GLN A 42 8.45 -8.68 -0.91
N GLU A 43 7.47 -9.52 -1.23
CA GLU A 43 6.07 -9.13 -1.45
C GLU A 43 5.89 -8.02 -2.50
N ARG A 44 6.65 -8.12 -3.59
CA ARG A 44 6.80 -7.08 -4.63
C ARG A 44 5.49 -6.37 -4.97
N GLU A 45 4.48 -7.08 -5.44
CA GLU A 45 3.22 -6.46 -5.88
C GLU A 45 2.44 -5.84 -4.72
N ARG A 46 2.44 -6.47 -3.53
CA ARG A 46 1.78 -5.93 -2.34
C ARG A 46 2.42 -4.62 -1.89
N VAL A 47 3.75 -4.56 -1.91
CA VAL A 47 4.51 -3.36 -1.56
C VAL A 47 4.35 -2.27 -2.63
N GLN A 48 4.38 -2.62 -3.92
CA GLN A 48 4.11 -1.67 -5.01
C GLN A 48 2.72 -1.02 -4.86
N VAL A 49 1.69 -1.80 -4.48
CA VAL A 49 0.35 -1.26 -4.21
C VAL A 49 0.32 -0.36 -2.96
N ALA A 50 1.07 -0.70 -1.91
CA ALA A 50 1.22 0.15 -0.73
C ALA A 50 1.90 1.49 -1.07
N ILE A 51 2.95 1.45 -1.88
CA ILE A 51 3.66 2.63 -2.39
C ILE A 51 2.70 3.53 -3.18
N ILE A 52 1.91 2.97 -4.09
CA ILE A 52 0.89 3.72 -4.85
C ILE A 52 -0.08 4.44 -3.91
N LYS A 53 -0.60 3.73 -2.89
CA LYS A 53 -1.53 4.31 -1.91
C LYS A 53 -0.90 5.47 -1.15
N LEU A 54 0.33 5.30 -0.69
CA LEU A 54 1.04 6.32 0.09
C LEU A 54 1.44 7.52 -0.76
N ALA A 55 1.70 7.32 -2.04
CA ALA A 55 2.08 8.39 -2.96
C ALA A 55 0.95 9.37 -3.29
N GLU A 56 -0.34 8.98 -3.13
CA GLU A 56 -1.50 9.87 -3.30
C GLU A 56 -1.48 10.65 -4.63
N GLY A 57 -1.12 9.97 -5.72
CA GLY A 57 -1.04 10.59 -7.05
C GLY A 57 0.14 11.54 -7.26
N ASN A 58 1.13 11.55 -6.38
CA ASN A 58 2.32 12.40 -6.50
C ASN A 58 3.57 11.57 -6.87
N LEU A 59 4.13 11.82 -8.07
CA LEU A 59 5.30 11.10 -8.58
C LEU A 59 6.57 11.25 -7.71
N GLU A 60 6.81 12.43 -7.14
CA GLU A 60 7.97 12.63 -6.26
C GLU A 60 7.80 11.90 -4.92
N LYS A 61 6.57 11.86 -4.40
CA LYS A 61 6.22 11.04 -3.23
C LYS A 61 6.38 9.55 -3.56
N LEU A 62 5.95 9.09 -4.74
CA LEU A 62 6.14 7.72 -5.20
C LEU A 62 7.62 7.29 -5.15
N LYS A 63 8.53 8.11 -5.69
CA LYS A 63 9.98 7.86 -5.64
C LYS A 63 10.50 7.77 -4.20
N THR A 64 10.00 8.64 -3.32
CA THR A 64 10.34 8.66 -1.90
C THR A 64 9.88 7.37 -1.20
N GLU A 65 8.65 6.94 -1.46
CA GLU A 65 8.08 5.71 -0.89
C GLU A 65 8.79 4.45 -1.41
N VAL A 66 9.19 4.41 -2.69
CA VAL A 66 10.06 3.33 -3.21
C VAL A 66 11.37 3.27 -2.42
N SER A 67 12.04 4.41 -2.22
CA SER A 67 13.28 4.46 -1.44
C SER A 67 13.08 3.98 0.01
N GLY A 68 11.97 4.37 0.65
CA GLY A 68 11.60 3.91 1.99
C GLY A 68 11.39 2.39 2.05
N ALA A 69 10.66 1.84 1.09
CA ALA A 69 10.37 0.41 1.03
C ALA A 69 11.64 -0.45 0.86
N LYS A 70 12.65 0.05 0.14
CA LYS A 70 13.96 -0.61 0.03
C LYS A 70 14.71 -0.68 1.36
N GLY A 71 14.47 0.27 2.26
CA GLY A 71 15.06 0.26 3.61
C GLY A 71 14.35 -0.70 4.54
N ASP A 72 13.02 -0.60 4.64
CA ASP A 72 12.18 -1.56 5.35
C ASP A 72 10.74 -1.56 4.80
N PHE A 73 10.43 -2.55 3.97
CA PHE A 73 9.12 -2.67 3.33
C PHE A 73 7.98 -2.89 4.35
N ARG A 74 8.28 -3.37 5.57
CA ARG A 74 7.26 -3.62 6.58
C ARG A 74 6.69 -2.32 7.13
N ASP A 75 7.50 -1.27 7.20
CA ASP A 75 7.04 0.06 7.58
C ASP A 75 6.14 0.66 6.50
N THR A 76 6.49 0.47 5.21
CA THR A 76 5.62 0.85 4.08
C THR A 76 4.27 0.13 4.14
N LEU A 77 4.27 -1.19 4.36
CA LEU A 77 3.03 -1.96 4.52
C LEU A 77 2.22 -1.50 5.74
N GLY A 78 2.89 -1.27 6.88
CA GLY A 78 2.24 -0.77 8.10
C GLY A 78 1.61 0.61 7.92
N ALA A 79 2.29 1.52 7.23
CA ALA A 79 1.79 2.85 6.93
C ALA A 79 0.59 2.82 5.98
N ALA A 80 0.61 1.96 4.96
CA ALA A 80 -0.46 1.87 3.97
C ALA A 80 -1.70 1.10 4.48
N GLU A 81 -1.49 -0.04 5.13
CA GLU A 81 -2.57 -0.95 5.54
C GLU A 81 -3.13 -0.63 6.92
N TYR A 82 -2.32 -0.04 7.80
CA TYR A 82 -2.68 0.24 9.19
C TYR A 82 -2.21 1.64 9.65
N PRO A 83 -2.62 2.73 8.96
CA PRO A 83 -2.14 4.08 9.23
C PRO A 83 -2.46 4.57 10.65
N GLU A 84 -3.68 4.33 11.13
CA GLU A 84 -4.10 4.77 12.47
C GLU A 84 -3.48 3.88 13.55
N GLN A 85 -3.32 2.58 13.27
CA GLN A 85 -2.61 1.67 14.14
C GLN A 85 -1.19 2.18 14.44
N SER A 86 -0.47 2.50 13.38
CA SER A 86 0.91 2.99 13.40
C SER A 86 0.99 4.35 14.11
N ARG A 87 0.13 5.30 13.71
CA ARG A 87 0.08 6.66 14.28
C ARG A 87 -0.23 6.69 15.78
N LYS A 88 -1.11 5.80 16.25
CA LYS A 88 -1.53 5.74 17.66
C LYS A 88 -0.72 4.74 18.49
N ALA A 89 0.23 4.04 17.88
CA ALA A 89 0.99 2.96 18.50
C ALA A 89 0.08 2.01 19.30
N THR A 90 -0.93 1.43 18.66
CA THR A 90 -2.01 0.70 19.37
C THR A 90 -1.50 -0.48 20.19
N TRP A 91 -0.34 -1.04 19.86
CA TRP A 91 0.34 -2.06 20.67
C TRP A 91 0.67 -1.57 22.10
N ARG A 92 0.86 -0.25 22.28
CA ARG A 92 1.09 0.40 23.58
C ARG A 92 -0.20 0.85 24.28
N MET A 93 -1.36 0.77 23.64
CA MET A 93 -2.62 1.15 24.27
C MET A 93 -3.02 0.15 25.35
N LYS A 94 -3.51 0.67 26.49
CA LYS A 94 -4.09 -0.12 27.59
C LYS A 94 -5.46 -0.67 27.22
N ASP A 95 -6.28 0.14 26.56
CA ASP A 95 -7.59 -0.26 26.05
C ASP A 95 -7.42 -1.10 24.78
N LYS A 96 -7.42 -2.43 24.95
CA LYS A 96 -7.24 -3.39 23.87
C LYS A 96 -8.45 -3.50 22.96
N GLU A 97 -9.65 -3.23 23.46
CA GLU A 97 -10.86 -3.24 22.64
C GLU A 97 -10.82 -2.08 21.64
N LYS A 98 -10.47 -0.88 22.11
CA LYS A 98 -10.28 0.28 21.24
C LYS A 98 -9.14 0.09 20.25
N ALA A 99 -8.03 -0.53 20.68
CA ALA A 99 -6.92 -0.87 19.79
C ALA A 99 -7.36 -1.80 18.65
N ASN A 100 -8.10 -2.87 18.96
CA ASN A 100 -8.62 -3.81 17.96
C ASN A 100 -9.57 -3.14 16.97
N LYS A 101 -10.49 -2.28 17.47
CA LYS A 101 -11.39 -1.51 16.61
C LYS A 101 -10.64 -0.61 15.61
N ILE A 102 -9.49 -0.06 15.99
CA ILE A 102 -8.64 0.73 15.08
C ILE A 102 -8.05 -0.18 13.99
N VAL A 103 -7.47 -1.32 14.36
CA VAL A 103 -6.88 -2.27 13.42
C VAL A 103 -7.91 -2.79 12.42
N GLU A 104 -9.10 -3.17 12.89
CA GLU A 104 -10.19 -3.63 12.05
C GLU A 104 -10.68 -2.53 11.09
N SER A 105 -10.77 -1.29 11.58
CA SER A 105 -11.19 -0.14 10.78
C SER A 105 -10.18 0.19 9.68
N ASP A 106 -8.89 0.22 10.01
CA ASP A 106 -7.83 0.44 9.03
C ASP A 106 -7.84 -0.66 7.96
N ARG A 107 -7.90 -1.92 8.39
CA ARG A 107 -7.94 -3.05 7.47
C ARG A 107 -9.15 -2.97 6.54
N LYS A 108 -10.32 -2.65 7.07
CA LYS A 108 -11.55 -2.51 6.28
C LYS A 108 -11.40 -1.42 5.22
N LYS A 109 -10.93 -0.22 5.60
CA LYS A 109 -10.72 0.89 4.68
C LYS A 109 -9.69 0.57 3.59
N TYR A 110 -8.62 -0.12 3.95
CA TYR A 110 -7.61 -0.53 2.98
C TYR A 110 -8.18 -1.53 1.96
N LEU A 111 -8.94 -2.53 2.41
CA LEU A 111 -9.62 -3.50 1.54
C LEU A 111 -10.68 -2.83 0.64
N GLU A 112 -11.48 -1.92 1.20
CA GLU A 112 -12.44 -1.13 0.41
C GLU A 112 -11.72 -0.33 -0.67
N TRP A 113 -10.62 0.35 -0.32
CA TRP A 113 -9.80 1.05 -1.30
C TRP A 113 -9.28 0.10 -2.38
N LEU A 114 -8.78 -1.09 -2.06
CA LEU A 114 -8.30 -2.06 -3.05
C LEU A 114 -9.38 -2.50 -4.06
N GLU A 115 -10.61 -2.70 -3.58
CA GLU A 115 -11.75 -3.11 -4.40
C GLU A 115 -12.35 -1.96 -5.22
N MET A 116 -12.09 -0.69 -4.86
CA MET A 116 -12.55 0.46 -5.66
C MET A 116 -12.10 0.35 -7.12
N GLY A 117 -13.07 0.50 -8.03
CA GLY A 117 -12.89 0.44 -9.48
C GLY A 117 -12.46 -0.93 -10.01
N ARG A 118 -12.72 -2.01 -9.27
CA ARG A 118 -12.73 -3.38 -9.83
C ARG A 118 -13.96 -3.52 -10.76
N PRO A 119 -13.80 -3.97 -12.01
CA PRO A 119 -14.94 -4.28 -12.87
C PRO A 119 -15.73 -5.47 -12.28
N GLU A 120 -17.07 -5.40 -12.37
CA GLU A 120 -18.00 -6.46 -11.91
C GLU A 120 -17.79 -7.80 -12.62
#